data_AF-A0AAJ4MPT2-F1
#
_entry.id   AF-A0AAJ4MPT2-F1
#
_cell.length_a   1.000
_cell.length_b   1.000
_cell.length_c   1.000
_cell.angle_alpha   90.00
_cell.angle_beta   90.00
_cell.angle_gamma   90.00
#
_symmetry.space_group_name_H-M   'P 1'
#
loop_
_entity.id
_entity.type
_entity.pdbx_description
1 polymer ?
#
loop_
_entity_poly.entity_id
_entity_poly.type
_entity_poly.pdbx_seq_one_letter_code
_entity_poly.pdbx_strand_id
1 'polypeptide(L)'
;MKRTLILGALLAGAALSVDAQAQQLGRLFLSPEQRTQLDAQRYGPPPADPALAAAAPPPPPPPPAPPVELNGVVQRSSGHSTVWLNQEVQNEPHNRLALGKPGTLTLRLSNGQVVLLKPGQRYDPASGTVTEVQETPP
;
A
#
# COMPACT_ATOMS: atom_id res chain seq x y z
N MET A 1 5.93 -65.18 68.85
CA MET A 1 4.74 -64.48 68.32
C MET A 1 4.94 -62.98 68.49
N LYS A 2 4.63 -62.17 67.46
CA LYS A 2 4.73 -60.68 67.36
C LYS A 2 5.96 -60.04 66.68
N ARG A 3 7.01 -60.77 66.26
CA ARG A 3 8.11 -60.19 65.44
C ARG A 3 8.12 -60.63 63.98
N THR A 4 7.54 -61.78 63.66
CA THR A 4 7.41 -62.27 62.28
C THR A 4 6.30 -61.56 61.47
N LEU A 5 5.49 -60.72 62.13
CA LEU A 5 4.49 -59.86 61.49
C LEU A 5 5.09 -58.57 60.90
N ILE A 6 6.41 -58.43 60.88
CA ILE A 6 7.13 -57.35 60.19
C ILE A 6 7.72 -57.82 58.85
N LEU A 7 7.73 -59.14 58.57
CA LEU A 7 8.22 -59.66 57.29
C LEU A 7 7.15 -59.60 56.16
N GLY A 8 5.91 -59.25 56.48
CA GLY A 8 4.82 -59.06 55.51
C GLY A 8 4.68 -57.62 55.00
N ALA A 9 5.30 -56.64 55.66
CA ALA A 9 5.13 -55.22 55.31
C ALA A 9 6.25 -54.66 54.42
N LEU A 10 7.37 -55.38 54.25
CA LEU A 10 8.47 -54.93 53.39
C LEU A 10 8.38 -55.45 51.94
N LEU A 11 7.48 -56.40 51.66
CA LEU A 11 7.27 -56.93 50.30
C LEU A 11 6.34 -56.07 49.43
N ALA A 12 5.74 -55.01 49.98
CA ALA A 12 4.77 -54.17 49.29
C ALA A 12 5.37 -52.90 48.65
N GLY A 13 6.70 -52.74 48.64
CA GLY A 13 7.35 -51.46 48.33
C GLY A 13 8.11 -51.36 47.01
N ALA A 14 8.18 -52.41 46.19
CA ALA A 14 9.09 -52.41 45.04
C ALA A 14 8.45 -52.96 43.75
N ALA A 15 7.20 -52.63 43.48
CA ALA A 15 6.76 -52.46 42.09
C ALA A 15 7.17 -51.05 41.64
N LEU A 16 8.48 -50.79 41.65
CA LEU A 16 9.03 -49.68 40.89
C LEU A 16 8.78 -50.05 39.44
N SER A 17 7.84 -49.36 38.81
CA SER A 17 7.78 -49.26 37.36
C SER A 17 9.21 -48.99 36.90
N VAL A 18 9.82 -49.97 36.24
CA VAL A 18 10.95 -49.69 35.37
C VAL A 18 10.33 -48.89 34.23
N ASP A 19 10.23 -47.57 34.42
CA ASP A 19 10.37 -46.68 33.29
C ASP A 19 11.71 -47.05 32.70
N ALA A 20 11.67 -47.76 31.57
CA ALA A 20 12.79 -47.83 30.66
C ALA A 20 12.99 -46.41 30.14
N GLN A 21 13.53 -45.55 31.01
CA GLN A 21 14.24 -44.37 30.63
C GLN A 21 15.44 -44.89 29.86
N ALA A 22 15.23 -45.16 28.58
CA ALA A 22 16.24 -44.96 27.59
C ALA A 22 16.60 -43.48 27.68
N GLN A 23 17.43 -43.12 28.67
CA GLN A 23 18.30 -41.96 28.61
C GLN A 23 19.14 -42.19 27.37
N GLN A 24 18.56 -41.78 26.23
CA GLN A 24 19.12 -42.00 24.93
C GLN A 24 20.20 -40.95 24.77
N LEU A 25 21.36 -41.25 25.38
CA LEU A 25 22.66 -40.73 24.99
C LEU A 25 22.66 -40.64 23.46
N GLY A 26 22.54 -39.43 22.95
CA GLY A 26 22.67 -39.11 21.52
C GLY A 26 21.59 -39.71 20.61
N ARG A 27 20.29 -39.50 20.85
CA ARG A 27 19.34 -39.57 19.73
C ARG A 27 19.60 -38.36 18.81
N LEU A 28 20.52 -38.52 17.86
CA LEU A 28 20.82 -37.54 16.79
C LEU A 28 19.64 -37.32 15.83
N PHE A 29 18.57 -38.11 16.00
CA PHE A 29 17.39 -38.08 15.16
C PHE A 29 16.21 -37.52 15.94
N LEU A 30 15.54 -36.54 15.35
CA LEU A 30 14.28 -35.99 15.84
C LEU A 30 13.22 -37.10 15.95
N SER A 31 12.28 -36.97 16.90
CA SER A 31 11.08 -37.81 16.91
C SER A 31 10.28 -37.61 15.61
N PRO A 32 9.43 -38.58 15.21
CA PRO A 32 8.52 -38.38 14.07
C PRO A 32 7.65 -37.12 14.19
N GLU A 33 7.17 -36.79 15.40
CA GLU A 33 6.40 -35.57 15.62
C GLU A 33 7.27 -34.30 15.50
N GLN A 34 8.49 -34.32 16.07
CA GLN A 34 9.43 -33.19 15.97
C GLN A 34 9.87 -32.92 14.54
N ARG A 35 10.08 -33.97 13.75
CA ARG A 35 10.34 -33.85 12.31
C ARG A 35 9.16 -33.21 11.59
N THR A 36 7.94 -33.67 11.86
CA THR A 36 6.73 -33.11 11.23
C THR A 36 6.56 -31.62 11.55
N GLN A 37 6.84 -31.20 12.80
CA GLN A 37 6.80 -29.78 13.16
C GLN A 37 7.87 -28.96 12.44
N LEU A 38 9.09 -29.47 12.32
CA LEU A 38 10.19 -28.79 11.64
C LEU A 38 9.97 -28.75 10.12
N ASP A 39 9.41 -29.81 9.55
CA ASP A 39 9.00 -29.87 8.15
C ASP A 39 7.86 -28.86 7.88
N ALA A 40 6.88 -28.71 8.78
CA ALA A 40 5.86 -27.67 8.68
C ALA A 40 6.45 -26.24 8.76
N GLN A 41 7.47 -26.02 9.60
CA GLN A 41 8.18 -24.74 9.66
C GLN A 41 9.06 -24.49 8.41
N ARG A 42 9.65 -25.54 7.83
CA ARG A 42 10.58 -25.42 6.69
C ARG A 42 9.85 -25.26 5.37
N TYR A 43 8.77 -26.01 5.15
CA TYR A 43 8.01 -25.99 3.90
C TYR A 43 6.84 -25.01 3.94
N GLY A 44 6.45 -24.56 5.14
CA GLY A 44 5.29 -23.70 5.33
C GLY A 44 4.00 -24.37 4.83
N PRO A 45 2.84 -23.71 5.00
CA PRO A 45 1.68 -24.05 4.20
C PRO A 45 2.04 -23.93 2.71
N PRO A 46 1.69 -24.91 1.86
CA PRO A 46 1.86 -24.75 0.43
C PRO A 46 1.20 -23.43 -0.01
N PRO A 47 1.83 -22.68 -0.95
CA PRO A 47 1.22 -21.47 -1.47
C PRO A 47 -0.18 -21.83 -1.96
N ALA A 48 -1.18 -21.07 -1.52
CA ALA A 48 -2.55 -21.25 -1.94
C ALA A 48 -2.58 -21.30 -3.48
N ASP A 49 -3.33 -22.25 -4.02
CA ASP A 49 -3.48 -22.41 -5.46
C ASP A 49 -3.87 -21.04 -6.06
N PRO A 50 -3.05 -20.45 -6.94
CA PRO A 50 -3.39 -19.16 -7.55
C PRO A 50 -4.67 -19.25 -8.39
N ALA A 51 -5.10 -20.47 -8.73
CA ALA A 51 -6.38 -20.76 -9.38
C ALA A 51 -7.61 -20.53 -8.47
N LEU A 52 -7.43 -20.55 -7.13
CA LEU A 52 -8.47 -20.28 -6.13
C LEU A 52 -8.36 -18.88 -5.50
N ALA A 53 -7.30 -18.13 -5.82
CA ALA A 53 -7.24 -16.71 -5.51
C ALA A 53 -8.26 -15.99 -6.39
N ALA A 54 -9.48 -15.80 -5.87
CA ALA A 54 -10.41 -14.85 -6.45
C ALA A 54 -9.65 -13.54 -6.66
N ALA A 55 -9.55 -13.12 -7.93
CA ALA A 55 -8.89 -11.86 -8.26
C ALA A 55 -9.49 -10.78 -7.36
N ALA A 56 -8.65 -10.15 -6.54
CA ALA A 56 -9.08 -8.99 -5.78
C ALA A 56 -9.72 -8.02 -6.78
N PRO A 57 -10.92 -7.46 -6.47
CA PRO A 57 -11.52 -6.48 -7.35
C PRO A 57 -10.48 -5.39 -7.64
N PRO A 58 -10.36 -4.91 -8.89
CA PRO A 58 -9.42 -3.85 -9.21
C PRO A 58 -9.63 -2.67 -8.25
N PRO A 59 -8.55 -1.99 -7.83
CA PRO A 59 -8.70 -0.82 -6.98
C PRO A 59 -9.67 0.17 -7.65
N PRO A 60 -10.49 0.88 -6.88
CA PRO A 60 -11.38 1.89 -7.45
C PRO A 60 -10.54 2.91 -8.24
N PRO A 61 -11.07 3.45 -9.35
CA PRO A 61 -10.37 4.47 -10.11
C PRO A 61 -10.04 5.67 -9.20
N PRO A 62 -8.90 6.35 -9.42
CA PRO A 62 -8.56 7.55 -8.65
C PRO A 62 -9.64 8.62 -8.85
N PRO A 63 -9.90 9.46 -7.83
CA PRO A 63 -10.87 10.54 -7.95
C PRO A 63 -10.46 11.50 -9.10
N PRO A 64 -11.45 12.12 -9.78
CA PRO A 64 -11.16 13.13 -10.79
C PRO A 64 -10.31 14.26 -10.21
N ALA A 65 -9.37 14.78 -11.01
CA ALA A 65 -8.59 15.95 -10.62
C ALA A 65 -9.52 17.17 -10.39
N PRO A 66 -9.13 18.14 -9.54
CA PRO A 66 -9.90 19.36 -9.39
C PRO A 66 -9.88 20.19 -10.69
N PRO A 67 -10.95 20.93 -11.00
CA PRO A 67 -10.96 21.88 -12.11
C PRO A 67 -9.87 22.94 -11.98
N VAL A 68 -9.39 23.43 -13.12
CA VAL A 68 -8.35 24.46 -13.18
C VAL A 68 -8.84 25.67 -13.96
N GLU A 69 -8.91 26.82 -13.30
CA GLU A 69 -9.28 28.10 -13.88
C GLU A 69 -8.06 28.99 -14.05
N LEU A 70 -7.93 29.63 -15.22
CA LEU A 70 -6.92 30.64 -15.46
C LEU A 70 -7.50 32.03 -15.16
N ASN A 71 -7.24 32.52 -13.96
CA ASN A 71 -7.70 33.82 -13.50
C ASN A 71 -6.97 34.95 -14.24
N GLY A 72 -5.66 34.80 -14.49
CA GLY A 72 -4.89 35.84 -15.14
C GLY A 72 -3.44 35.50 -15.43
N VAL A 73 -2.84 36.32 -16.28
CA VAL A 73 -1.42 36.25 -16.65
C VAL A 73 -0.84 37.65 -16.64
N VAL A 74 0.28 37.84 -15.96
CA VAL A 74 1.09 39.06 -16.03
C VAL A 74 2.43 38.70 -16.66
N GLN A 75 2.72 39.30 -17.81
CA GLN A 75 4.00 39.18 -18.49
C GLN A 75 4.80 40.46 -18.28
N ARG A 76 6.01 40.33 -17.74
CA ARG A 76 6.94 41.44 -17.55
C ARG A 76 7.79 41.61 -18.81
N SER A 77 8.21 42.85 -19.10
CA SER A 77 9.10 43.17 -20.22
C SER A 77 10.45 42.44 -20.16
N SER A 78 10.87 42.01 -18.96
CA SER A 78 12.05 41.17 -18.75
C SER A 78 11.89 39.71 -19.19
N GLY A 79 10.72 39.31 -19.69
CA GLY A 79 10.43 37.95 -20.16
C GLY A 79 9.87 37.01 -19.09
N HIS A 80 9.83 37.43 -17.82
CA HIS A 80 9.22 36.63 -16.75
C HIS A 80 7.70 36.75 -16.75
N SER A 81 7.00 35.63 -16.50
CA SER A 81 5.55 35.60 -16.32
C SER A 81 5.13 35.11 -14.94
N THR A 82 4.02 35.67 -14.45
CA THR A 82 3.30 35.21 -13.28
C THR A 82 1.90 34.83 -13.71
N VAL A 83 1.44 33.65 -13.29
CA VAL A 83 0.16 33.07 -13.70
C VAL A 83 -0.69 32.88 -12.44
N TRP A 84 -1.96 33.26 -12.48
CA TRP A 84 -2.92 32.97 -11.42
C TRP A 84 -3.80 31.81 -11.86
N LEU A 85 -3.66 30.67 -11.19
CA LEU A 85 -4.52 29.50 -11.39
C LEU A 85 -5.33 29.26 -10.13
N ASN A 86 -6.65 29.14 -10.24
CA ASN A 86 -7.53 28.92 -9.09
C ASN A 86 -7.28 29.92 -7.94
N GLN A 87 -7.04 31.19 -8.27
CA GLN A 87 -6.65 32.28 -7.34
C GLN A 87 -5.28 32.12 -6.67
N GLU A 88 -4.49 31.09 -7.00
CA GLU A 88 -3.13 30.88 -6.52
C GLU A 88 -2.08 31.36 -7.52
N VAL A 89 -1.02 31.98 -7.00
CA VAL A 89 0.11 32.45 -7.81
C VAL A 89 1.01 31.27 -8.15
N GLN A 90 1.18 31.03 -9.44
CA GLN A 90 2.09 30.02 -10.00
C GLN A 90 3.23 30.72 -10.74
N ASN A 91 4.46 30.49 -10.26
CA ASN A 91 5.69 30.99 -10.88
C ASN A 91 6.34 29.91 -11.77
N GLU A 92 7.13 30.34 -12.75
CA GLU A 92 8.01 29.45 -13.55
C GLU A 92 8.84 28.52 -12.64
N PRO A 93 9.12 27.24 -13.03
CA PRO A 93 8.97 26.65 -14.36
C PRO A 93 7.70 25.80 -14.58
N HIS A 94 6.79 25.75 -13.60
CA HIS A 94 5.65 24.82 -13.62
C HIS A 94 4.62 25.14 -14.72
N ASN A 95 4.64 26.36 -15.24
CA ASN A 95 3.67 26.88 -16.19
C ASN A 95 4.40 27.75 -17.22
N ARG A 96 4.17 27.48 -18.51
CA ARG A 96 4.80 28.20 -19.63
C ARG A 96 3.74 28.84 -20.52
N LEU A 97 3.95 30.09 -20.89
CA LEU A 97 3.15 30.75 -21.91
C LEU A 97 3.35 30.11 -23.28
N ALA A 98 2.27 29.96 -24.03
CA ALA A 98 2.30 29.39 -25.36
C ALA A 98 3.13 30.28 -26.29
N LEU A 99 4.11 29.68 -26.97
CA LEU A 99 4.98 30.40 -27.90
C LEU A 99 4.15 30.95 -29.07
N GLY A 100 4.30 32.25 -29.36
CA GLY A 100 3.61 32.91 -30.46
C GLY A 100 2.13 33.27 -30.20
N LYS A 101 1.60 33.02 -28.99
CA LYS A 101 0.24 33.45 -28.59
C LYS A 101 0.28 34.23 -27.27
N PRO A 102 0.24 35.57 -27.32
CA PRO A 102 0.30 36.38 -26.11
C PRO A 102 -0.88 36.06 -25.18
N GLY A 103 -0.59 36.00 -23.88
CA GLY A 103 -1.61 35.75 -22.85
C GLY A 103 -2.19 34.34 -22.84
N THR A 104 -1.73 33.40 -23.66
CA THR A 104 -2.24 32.03 -23.65
C THR A 104 -1.31 31.12 -22.83
N LEU A 105 -1.86 30.35 -21.90
CA LEU A 105 -1.10 29.44 -21.04
C LEU A 105 -1.13 28.01 -21.57
N THR A 106 0.03 27.36 -21.61
CA THR A 106 0.13 25.92 -21.82
C THR A 106 0.29 25.23 -20.46
N LEU A 107 -0.76 24.59 -19.98
CA LEU A 107 -0.78 23.86 -18.72
C LEU A 107 -0.53 22.37 -19.00
N ARG A 108 0.46 21.78 -18.33
CA ARG A 108 0.67 20.32 -18.33
C ARG A 108 0.10 19.74 -17.05
N LEU A 109 -0.94 18.94 -17.19
CA LEU A 109 -1.66 18.32 -16.09
C LEU A 109 -0.93 17.07 -15.59
N SER A 110 -1.27 16.64 -14.37
CA SER A 110 -0.72 15.42 -13.74
C SER A 110 -1.04 14.14 -14.51
N ASN A 111 -2.11 14.14 -15.30
CA ASN A 111 -2.48 13.05 -16.22
C ASN A 111 -1.65 13.03 -17.51
N GLY A 112 -0.70 13.96 -17.69
CA GLY A 112 0.13 14.10 -18.88
C GLY A 112 -0.52 14.87 -20.04
N GLN A 113 -1.79 15.27 -19.93
CA GLN A 113 -2.43 16.10 -20.95
C GLN A 113 -1.88 17.53 -20.91
N VAL A 114 -1.80 18.12 -22.11
CA VAL A 114 -1.41 19.51 -22.30
C VAL A 114 -2.63 20.29 -22.74
N VAL A 115 -3.03 21.27 -21.95
CA VAL A 115 -4.21 22.10 -22.19
C VAL A 115 -3.80 23.54 -22.43
N LEU A 116 -4.39 24.15 -23.46
CA LEU A 116 -4.20 25.54 -23.79
C LEU A 116 -5.35 26.36 -23.18
N LEU A 117 -5.04 27.25 -22.24
CA LEU A 117 -6.03 28.08 -21.55
C LEU A 117 -5.79 29.56 -21.83
N LYS A 118 -6.89 30.30 -22.01
CA LYS A 118 -6.87 31.77 -22.00
C LYS A 118 -7.37 32.31 -20.66
N PRO A 119 -7.00 33.54 -20.27
CA PRO A 119 -7.56 34.21 -19.11
C PRO A 119 -9.09 34.21 -19.17
N GLY A 120 -9.73 33.86 -18.06
CA GLY A 120 -11.18 33.71 -17.96
C GLY A 120 -11.70 32.33 -18.39
N GLN A 121 -10.83 31.42 -18.84
CA GLN A 121 -11.23 30.05 -19.15
C GLN A 121 -10.95 29.09 -18.00
N ARG A 122 -11.83 28.09 -17.87
CA ARG A 122 -11.73 26.99 -16.92
C ARG A 122 -11.68 25.66 -17.66
N TYR A 123 -10.73 24.83 -17.28
CA TYR A 123 -10.64 23.44 -17.69
C TYR A 123 -11.27 22.53 -16.64
N ASP A 124 -12.19 21.67 -17.08
CA ASP A 124 -12.72 20.59 -16.27
C ASP A 124 -12.09 19.24 -16.69
N PRO A 125 -11.27 18.62 -15.84
CA PRO A 125 -10.62 17.34 -16.14
C PRO A 125 -11.59 16.15 -16.19
N ALA A 126 -12.79 16.25 -15.59
CA ALA A 126 -13.77 15.16 -15.61
C ALA A 126 -14.44 15.03 -16.99
N SER A 127 -14.73 16.16 -17.62
CA SER A 127 -15.34 16.23 -18.95
C SER A 127 -14.33 16.45 -20.08
N GLY A 128 -13.11 16.89 -19.74
CA GLY A 128 -12.09 17.31 -20.71
C GLY A 128 -12.45 18.59 -21.45
N THR A 129 -13.40 19.37 -20.94
CA THR A 129 -13.92 20.57 -21.61
C THR A 129 -13.29 21.84 -21.06
N VAL A 130 -13.14 22.83 -21.95
CA VAL A 130 -12.75 24.20 -21.58
C VAL A 130 -14.00 25.07 -21.69
N THR A 131 -14.40 25.68 -20.59
CA THR A 131 -15.54 26.60 -20.51
C THR A 131 -15.06 28.01 -20.19
N GLU A 132 -15.85 29.00 -20.55
CA GLU A 132 -15.59 30.40 -20.21
C GLU A 132 -16.35 30.77 -18.94
N VAL A 133 -15.67 31.43 -18.00
CA VAL A 133 -16.28 31.91 -16.77
C VAL A 133 -17.03 33.20 -17.11
N GLN A 134 -18.34 33.10 -17.31
CA GLN A 134 -19.20 34.27 -17.43
C GLN A 134 -19.37 34.88 -16.05
N GLU A 135 -18.90 36.11 -15.86
CA GLU A 135 -19.32 36.93 -14.73
C GLU A 135 -20.82 37.21 -14.91
N THR A 136 -21.67 36.54 -14.14
CA THR A 136 -23.07 36.93 -14.02
C THR A 136 -23.09 38.34 -13.42
N PRO A 137 -23.63 39.36 -14.12
CA PRO A 137 -23.72 40.71 -13.57
C PRO A 137 -24.63 40.70 -12.33
N PRO A 138 -24.38 41.55 -11.32
CA PRO A 138 -25.25 41.68 -10.15
C PRO A 138 -26.64 42.23 -10.49
#